data_AF-A0A7W1MSF9-F1
#
_entry.id   AF-A0A7W1MSF9-F1
#
_cell.length_a   1.000
_cell.length_b   1.000
_cell.length_c   1.000
_cell.angle_alpha   90.00
_cell.angle_beta   90.00
_cell.angle_gamma   90.00
#
_symmetry.space_group_name_H-M   'P 1'
#
loop_
_entity.id
_entity.type
_entity.pdbx_description
1 polymer ?
#
loop_
_entity_poly.entity_id
_entity_poly.type
_entity_poly.pdbx_seq_one_letter_code
_entity_poly.pdbx_strand_id
1 'polypeptide(L)'
;MTWNTPTYQVVNKMRLNGNQPGIVAQWKAMVEAWAEKAIGPDAAAVKAFLPLWQVRPFYTARELAPIFPMLEAALGAVDRPGKPKSPARLANELKFAKLPYFTRDGVEYFVVEQTHRAEEFENAHR
;
A
#
# COMPACT_ATOMS: atom_id res chain seq x y z
N MET A 1 -15.89 6.50 17.56
CA MET A 1 -14.71 5.67 17.88
C MET A 1 -13.78 5.71 16.68
N THR A 2 -12.83 6.66 16.67
CA THR A 2 -11.86 6.82 15.58
C THR A 2 -10.77 5.78 15.77
N TRP A 3 -10.82 4.70 15.00
CA TRP A 3 -9.82 3.64 15.06
C TRP A 3 -8.53 4.12 14.39
N ASN A 4 -7.51 4.39 15.21
CA ASN A 4 -6.23 4.96 14.78
C ASN A 4 -5.20 3.85 14.48
N THR A 5 -5.60 2.79 13.79
CA THR A 5 -4.67 1.70 13.45
C THR A 5 -3.72 2.15 12.34
N PRO A 6 -2.47 1.67 12.31
CA PRO A 6 -1.51 2.02 11.26
C PRO A 6 -2.05 1.74 9.85
N THR A 7 -2.74 0.62 9.65
CA THR A 7 -3.41 0.28 8.39
C THR A 7 -4.45 1.32 7.99
N TYR A 8 -5.26 1.83 8.92
CA TYR A 8 -6.27 2.84 8.61
C TYR A 8 -5.64 4.18 8.23
N GLN A 9 -4.54 4.57 8.89
CA GLN A 9 -3.80 5.79 8.53
C GLN A 9 -3.20 5.69 7.12
N VAL A 10 -2.60 4.53 6.79
CA VAL A 10 -2.09 4.26 5.44
C VAL A 10 -3.23 4.31 4.43
N VAL A 11 -4.33 3.58 4.63
CA VAL A 11 -5.47 3.57 3.71
C VAL A 11 -6.09 4.96 3.56
N ASN A 12 -6.18 5.75 4.63
CA ASN A 12 -6.64 7.14 4.51
C ASN A 12 -5.71 7.95 3.61
N LYS A 13 -4.39 7.79 3.71
CA LYS A 13 -3.45 8.42 2.76
C LYS A 13 -3.62 7.88 1.34
N MET A 14 -3.86 6.59 1.17
CA MET A 14 -4.15 5.98 -0.14
C MET A 14 -5.45 6.53 -0.74
N ARG A 15 -6.47 6.81 0.07
CA ARG A 15 -7.75 7.34 -0.40
C ARG A 15 -7.70 8.85 -0.65
N LEU A 16 -7.02 9.61 0.20
CA LEU A 16 -6.87 11.07 0.06
C LEU A 16 -5.95 11.44 -1.10
N ASN A 17 -4.87 10.68 -1.30
CA ASN A 17 -3.87 10.93 -2.34
C ASN A 17 -4.02 9.99 -3.53
N GLY A 18 -4.95 9.05 -3.49
CA GLY A 18 -5.16 8.05 -4.55
C GLY A 18 -5.41 8.69 -5.90
N ASN A 19 -6.07 9.86 -5.92
CA ASN A 19 -6.38 10.61 -7.15
C ASN A 19 -5.18 11.35 -7.74
N GLN A 20 -3.98 11.17 -7.18
CA GLN A 20 -2.75 11.74 -7.71
C GLN A 20 -1.98 10.68 -8.51
N PRO A 21 -1.89 10.82 -9.84
CA PRO A 21 -1.01 9.99 -10.64
C PRO A 21 0.43 10.01 -10.12
N GLY A 22 1.05 8.84 -10.03
CA GLY A 22 2.42 8.66 -9.55
C GLY A 22 2.57 8.57 -8.03
N ILE A 23 1.47 8.53 -7.24
CA ILE A 23 1.56 8.45 -5.78
C ILE A 23 2.29 7.18 -5.30
N VAL A 24 2.17 6.06 -6.02
CA VAL A 24 2.89 4.83 -5.68
C VAL A 24 4.40 4.98 -5.92
N ALA A 25 4.79 5.73 -6.96
CA ALA A 25 6.19 6.07 -7.20
C ALA A 25 6.75 6.95 -6.06
N GLN A 26 5.96 7.91 -5.59
CA GLN A 26 6.33 8.75 -4.45
C GLN A 26 6.50 7.92 -3.17
N TRP A 27 5.59 7.00 -2.87
CA TRP A 27 5.73 6.14 -1.69
C TRP A 27 6.94 5.21 -1.79
N LYS A 28 7.23 4.67 -2.97
CA LYS A 28 8.46 3.90 -3.18
C LYS A 28 9.69 4.74 -2.88
N ALA A 29 9.75 5.98 -3.36
CA ALA A 29 10.83 6.93 -3.07
C ALA A 29 10.90 7.29 -1.57
N MET A 30 9.77 7.41 -0.88
CA MET A 30 9.75 7.64 0.58
C MET A 30 10.30 6.45 1.37
N VAL A 31 9.94 5.22 0.97
CA VAL A 31 10.48 3.99 1.58
C VAL A 31 11.98 3.86 1.30
N GLU A 32 12.43 4.21 0.09
CA GLU A 32 13.85 4.27 -0.26
C GLU A 32 14.61 5.29 0.59
N ALA A 33 14.10 6.52 0.70
CA ALA A 33 14.70 7.56 1.53
C ALA A 33 14.72 7.19 3.02
N TRP A 34 13.69 6.49 3.51
CA TRP A 34 13.69 5.94 4.86
C TRP A 34 14.78 4.87 5.02
N ALA A 35 14.88 3.93 4.09
CA ALA A 35 15.85 2.83 4.13
C ALA A 35 17.30 3.30 4.04
N GLU A 36 17.56 4.41 3.34
CA GLU A 36 18.89 5.02 3.30
C GLU A 36 19.33 5.64 4.63
N LYS A 37 18.38 6.12 5.44
CA LYS A 37 18.66 6.74 6.74
C LYS A 37 18.62 5.74 7.90
N ALA A 38 17.84 4.67 7.76
CA ALA A 38 17.69 3.64 8.77
C ALA A 38 18.92 2.71 8.81
N ILE A 39 19.28 2.27 10.02
CA ILE A 39 20.38 1.32 10.26
C ILE A 39 19.78 0.06 10.88
N GLY A 40 20.11 -1.11 10.34
CA GLY A 40 19.70 -2.40 10.89
C GLY A 40 19.18 -3.40 9.85
N PRO A 41 18.78 -4.61 10.31
CA PRO A 41 18.34 -5.69 9.43
C PRO A 41 17.08 -5.34 8.62
N ASP A 42 16.17 -4.54 9.18
CA ASP A 42 14.96 -4.10 8.48
C ASP A 42 15.31 -3.20 7.28
N ALA A 43 16.26 -2.27 7.45
CA ALA A 43 16.73 -1.42 6.35
C ALA A 43 17.39 -2.24 5.22
N ALA A 44 18.20 -3.24 5.57
CA ALA A 44 18.81 -4.15 4.59
C ALA A 44 17.75 -4.96 3.83
N ALA A 45 16.73 -5.47 4.53
CA ALA A 45 15.62 -6.19 3.91
C ALA A 45 14.84 -5.31 2.94
N VAL A 46 14.59 -4.04 3.30
CA VAL A 46 13.93 -3.08 2.42
C VAL A 46 14.77 -2.78 1.18
N LYS A 47 16.06 -2.51 1.34
CA LYS A 47 16.97 -2.25 0.21
C LYS A 47 17.03 -3.43 -0.76
N ALA A 48 17.04 -4.66 -0.24
CA ALA A 48 17.00 -5.86 -1.07
C ALA A 48 15.67 -6.01 -1.83
N PHE A 49 14.56 -5.56 -1.24
CA PHE A 49 13.23 -5.67 -1.82
C PHE A 49 12.90 -4.54 -2.83
N LEU A 50 13.36 -3.31 -2.60
CA LEU A 50 13.01 -2.12 -3.42
C LEU A 50 13.14 -2.32 -4.95
N PRO A 51 14.18 -3.00 -5.47
CA PRO A 51 14.28 -3.30 -6.90
C PRO A 51 13.15 -4.18 -7.44
N LEU A 52 12.57 -5.04 -6.61
CA LEU A 52 11.49 -5.96 -6.96
C LEU A 52 10.10 -5.29 -6.91
N TRP A 53 9.98 -4.13 -6.24
CA TRP A 53 8.72 -3.42 -6.16
C TRP A 53 8.37 -2.76 -7.50
N GLN A 54 7.41 -3.36 -8.20
CA GLN A 54 6.79 -2.79 -9.39
C GLN A 54 5.78 -1.71 -9.01
N VAL A 55 5.99 -0.48 -9.48
CA VAL A 55 5.07 0.65 -9.30
C VAL A 55 3.85 0.46 -10.22
N ARG A 56 2.69 0.22 -9.64
CA ARG A 56 1.43 -0.03 -10.36
C ARG A 56 0.25 0.56 -9.58
N PRO A 57 -0.87 0.87 -10.23
CA PRO A 57 -2.03 1.43 -9.55
C PRO A 57 -2.84 0.40 -8.75
N PHE A 58 -2.67 -0.90 -9.03
CA PHE A 58 -3.45 -1.97 -8.43
C PHE A 58 -2.55 -3.07 -7.90
N TYR A 59 -2.90 -3.61 -6.72
CA TYR A 59 -2.18 -4.72 -6.09
C TYR A 59 -3.13 -5.68 -5.39
N THR A 60 -2.80 -6.96 -5.39
CA THR A 60 -3.41 -7.92 -4.49
C THR A 60 -2.92 -7.71 -3.06
N ALA A 61 -3.69 -8.17 -2.07
CA ALA A 61 -3.21 -8.17 -0.68
C ALA A 61 -1.95 -9.02 -0.48
N ARG A 62 -1.72 -10.04 -1.32
CA ARG A 62 -0.50 -10.86 -1.28
C ARG A 62 0.73 -10.07 -1.70
N GLU A 63 0.60 -9.22 -2.72
CA GLU A 63 1.68 -8.34 -3.17
C GLU A 63 1.92 -7.19 -2.18
N LEU A 64 0.85 -6.67 -1.55
CA LEU A 64 0.97 -5.61 -0.54
C LEU A 64 1.52 -6.11 0.80
N ALA A 65 1.18 -7.33 1.23
CA ALA A 65 1.55 -7.87 2.55
C ALA A 65 3.03 -7.70 2.93
N PRO A 66 4.02 -8.06 2.09
CA PRO A 66 5.43 -7.91 2.45
C PRO A 66 5.87 -6.44 2.55
N ILE A 67 5.23 -5.52 1.81
CA ILE A 67 5.64 -4.10 1.76
C ILE A 67 4.88 -3.22 2.74
N PHE A 68 3.72 -3.67 3.19
CA PHE A 68 2.81 -2.85 3.99
C PHE A 68 3.43 -2.29 5.26
N PRO A 69 4.24 -3.04 6.04
CA PRO A 69 4.89 -2.47 7.23
C PRO A 69 5.85 -1.32 6.91
N MET A 70 6.46 -1.33 5.72
CA MET A 70 7.36 -0.28 5.26
C MET A 70 6.59 0.96 4.84
N LEU A 71 5.42 0.77 4.21
CA LEU A 71 4.49 1.85 3.94
C LEU A 71 3.98 2.49 5.23
N GLU A 72 3.65 1.69 6.26
CA GLU A 72 3.27 2.21 7.57
C GLU A 72 4.37 3.08 8.17
N ALA A 73 5.63 2.63 8.13
CA ALA A 73 6.76 3.40 8.64
C ALA A 73 7.07 4.66 7.81
N ALA A 74 7.19 4.52 6.49
CA ALA A 74 7.51 5.62 5.59
C ALA A 74 6.42 6.70 5.57
N LEU A 75 5.16 6.32 5.74
CA LEU A 75 4.04 7.24 5.87
C LEU A 75 3.85 7.74 7.32
N GLY A 76 4.75 7.44 8.25
CA GLY A 76 4.70 7.95 9.62
C GLY A 76 3.53 7.42 10.45
N ALA A 77 2.97 6.27 10.08
CA ALA A 77 1.95 5.59 10.87
C ALA A 77 2.53 4.80 12.05
N VAL A 78 3.82 4.43 11.95
CA VAL A 78 4.62 3.79 13.00
C VAL A 78 6.08 4.27 12.92
N ASP A 79 6.81 4.22 14.03
CA ASP A 79 8.23 4.63 14.07
C ASP A 79 9.18 3.62 13.42
N ARG A 80 8.79 2.33 13.43
CA ARG A 80 9.56 1.23 12.83
C ARG A 80 8.64 0.25 12.12
N PRO A 81 9.10 -0.39 11.04
CA PRO A 81 8.32 -1.41 10.37
C PRO A 81 7.98 -2.57 11.30
N GLY A 82 6.71 -2.97 11.29
CA GLY A 82 6.27 -4.20 11.96
C GLY A 82 6.57 -5.46 11.16
N LYS A 83 6.17 -6.61 11.71
CA LYS A 83 6.15 -7.86 10.95
C LYS A 83 5.06 -7.80 9.86
N PRO A 84 5.32 -8.35 8.66
CA PRO A 84 4.29 -8.50 7.63
C PRO A 84 3.03 -9.18 8.19
N LYS A 85 1.87 -8.62 7.88
CA LYS A 85 0.57 -9.26 8.17
C LYS A 85 0.35 -10.41 7.17
N SER A 86 -0.45 -11.41 7.54
CA SER A 86 -0.88 -12.40 6.54
C SER A 86 -1.71 -11.71 5.44
N PRO A 87 -1.64 -12.14 4.17
CA PRO A 87 -2.43 -11.54 3.10
C PRO A 87 -3.93 -11.50 3.39
N ALA A 88 -4.48 -12.55 4.01
CA ALA A 88 -5.89 -12.60 4.39
C ALA A 88 -6.25 -11.54 5.44
N ARG A 89 -5.41 -11.35 6.46
CA ARG A 89 -5.61 -10.31 7.47
C ARG A 89 -5.53 -8.92 6.83
N LEU A 90 -4.52 -8.68 6.00
CA LEU A 90 -4.37 -7.39 5.31
C LEU A 90 -5.58 -7.11 4.41
N ALA A 91 -6.02 -8.07 3.60
CA ALA A 91 -7.20 -7.93 2.74
C ALA A 91 -8.44 -7.50 3.54
N ASN A 92 -8.70 -8.14 4.68
CA ASN A 92 -9.81 -7.78 5.56
C ASN A 92 -9.67 -6.35 6.10
N GLU A 93 -8.47 -5.96 6.54
CA GLU A 93 -8.22 -4.60 7.03
C GLU A 93 -8.38 -3.54 5.93
N LEU A 94 -7.91 -3.81 4.71
CA LEU A 94 -8.06 -2.90 3.55
C LEU A 94 -9.53 -2.71 3.16
N LYS A 95 -10.32 -3.80 3.11
CA LYS A 95 -11.76 -3.74 2.86
C LYS A 95 -12.50 -2.99 3.96
N PHE A 96 -12.18 -3.28 5.22
CA PHE A 96 -12.79 -2.62 6.36
C PHE A 96 -12.48 -1.11 6.39
N ALA A 97 -11.26 -0.73 5.99
CA ALA A 97 -10.84 0.66 5.81
C ALA A 97 -11.42 1.33 4.54
N LYS A 98 -12.23 0.59 3.77
CA LYS A 98 -12.92 1.04 2.55
C LYS A 98 -11.96 1.49 1.44
N LEU A 99 -10.83 0.82 1.27
CA LEU A 99 -10.02 1.00 0.07
C LEU A 99 -10.77 0.39 -1.13
N PRO A 100 -10.94 1.11 -2.25
CA PRO A 100 -11.59 0.55 -3.43
C PRO A 100 -10.86 -0.68 -3.96
N TYR A 101 -11.60 -1.63 -4.51
CA TYR A 101 -11.05 -2.86 -5.06
C TYR A 101 -11.96 -3.42 -6.15
N PHE A 102 -11.41 -4.27 -7.00
CA PHE A 102 -12.15 -5.01 -8.01
C PHE A 102 -11.66 -6.47 -8.06
N THR A 103 -12.44 -7.33 -8.70
CA THR A 103 -12.09 -8.73 -8.90
C THR A 103 -11.86 -9.00 -10.38
N ARG A 104 -10.75 -9.68 -10.70
CA ARG A 104 -10.43 -10.13 -12.05
C ARG A 104 -9.93 -11.58 -11.97
N ASP A 105 -10.54 -12.47 -12.76
CA ASP A 105 -10.20 -13.90 -12.78
C ASP A 105 -10.24 -14.55 -11.39
N GLY A 106 -11.20 -14.13 -10.55
CA GLY A 106 -11.34 -14.59 -9.16
C GLY A 106 -10.32 -14.03 -8.17
N VAL A 107 -9.45 -13.12 -8.60
CA VAL A 107 -8.41 -12.48 -7.78
C VAL A 107 -8.80 -11.04 -7.44
N GLU A 108 -8.69 -10.69 -6.17
CA GLU A 108 -9.01 -9.34 -5.68
C GLU A 108 -7.80 -8.39 -5.79
N TYR A 109 -8.03 -7.26 -6.44
CA TYR A 109 -7.06 -6.18 -6.62
C TYR A 109 -7.55 -4.91 -5.93
N PHE A 110 -6.75 -4.38 -5.02
CA PHE A 110 -6.98 -3.11 -4.35
C PHE A 110 -6.45 -1.96 -5.20
N VAL A 111 -7.25 -0.91 -5.32
CA VAL A 111 -6.91 0.32 -6.04
C VAL A 111 -6.14 1.23 -5.09
N VAL A 112 -4.86 1.36 -5.38
CA VAL A 112 -3.89 2.09 -4.56
C VAL A 112 -3.58 3.47 -5.17
N GLU A 113 -3.81 3.61 -6.47
CA GLU A 113 -3.75 4.86 -7.22
C GLU A 113 -4.91 4.90 -8.23
N GLN A 114 -5.72 5.94 -8.14
CA GLN A 114 -6.71 6.32 -9.13
C GLN A 114 -6.01 7.07 -10.28
N THR A 115 -5.76 6.34 -11.34
CA THR A 115 -5.46 6.94 -12.66
C THR A 115 -6.78 7.14 -13.41
N HIS A 116 -6.86 8.02 -14.42
CA HIS A 116 -8.08 8.16 -15.26
C HIS A 116 -8.63 6.80 -15.77
N ARG A 117 -7.75 5.81 -15.97
CA ARG A 117 -8.14 4.43 -16.29
C ARG A 117 -8.91 3.71 -15.18
N ALA A 118 -8.57 3.93 -13.91
CA ALA A 118 -9.26 3.34 -12.77
C ALA A 118 -10.72 3.84 -12.68
N GLU A 119 -10.98 5.09 -13.03
CA GLU A 119 -12.34 5.67 -13.13
C GLU A 119 -13.13 5.07 -14.30
N GLU A 120 -12.49 4.84 -15.46
CA GLU A 120 -13.10 4.14 -16.59
C GLU A 120 -13.50 2.69 -16.22
N PHE A 121 -12.69 2.00 -15.41
CA PHE A 121 -12.99 0.65 -14.93
C PHE A 121 -14.11 0.63 -13.87
N GLU A 122 -14.19 1.61 -12.96
CA GLU A 122 -15.34 1.75 -12.04
C GLU A 122 -16.66 1.98 -12.79
N ASN A 123 -16.63 2.74 -13.89
CA ASN A 123 -17.81 3.01 -14.72
C ASN A 123 -18.21 1.82 -15.61
N ALA A 124 -17.28 0.94 -15.99
CA ALA A 124 -17.56 -0.23 -16.81
C ALA A 124 -18.20 -1.40 -16.04
N HIS A 125 -18.21 -1.35 -14.70
CA HIS A 125 -18.68 -2.42 -13.81
C HIS A 125 -19.76 -1.97 -12.80
N ARG A 126 -20.40 -0.82 -13.06
CA ARG A 126 -21.70 -0.44 -12.49
C ARG A 126 -22.83 -0.85 -13.43
#